data_AF-A0A6B2SF78-F1
#
_entry.id   AF-A0A6B2SF78-F1
#
_cell.length_a   1.000
_cell.length_b   1.000
_cell.length_c   1.000
_cell.angle_alpha   90.00
_cell.angle_beta   90.00
_cell.angle_gamma   90.00
#
_symmetry.space_group_name_H-M   'P 1'
#
loop_
_entity.id
_entity.type
_entity.pdbx_description
1 polymer ?
#
loop_
_entity_poly.entity_id
_entity_poly.type
_entity_poly.pdbx_seq_one_letter_code
_entity_poly.pdbx_strand_id
1 'polypeptide(L)'
;MYKKSTPQAGAPGTGLNEEQAATEARRIIDDAYRPTAYRDPSPVPAHGDAPAISQPGRPPMSQGATDASVLLLAGGTTTVMVGGTAGVLMYVSQFADPIVCGLVFGAPSFLVLALARLARRAKPAPDIHHHYAGPVHQDRRTVHSRTSGVWAKTSNQP
;
A
#
# COMPACT_ATOMS: atom_id res chain seq x y z
N MET A 1 -36.35 -9.18 -24.59
CA MET A 1 -37.25 -8.05 -24.87
C MET A 1 -38.26 -7.94 -23.74
N TYR A 2 -38.12 -6.96 -22.84
CA TYR A 2 -39.05 -6.76 -21.72
C TYR A 2 -40.21 -5.85 -22.16
N LYS A 3 -41.46 -6.31 -21.95
CA LYS A 3 -42.64 -5.48 -22.18
C LYS A 3 -42.68 -4.39 -21.11
N LYS A 4 -42.56 -3.12 -21.53
CA LYS A 4 -42.82 -1.96 -20.68
C LYS A 4 -44.31 -1.95 -20.34
N SER A 5 -44.68 -2.38 -19.14
CA SER A 5 -45.99 -2.13 -18.57
C SER A 5 -45.93 -0.81 -17.80
N THR A 6 -46.10 0.30 -18.52
CA THR A 6 -46.35 1.59 -17.88
C THR A 6 -47.70 1.52 -17.15
N PRO A 7 -47.83 1.99 -15.90
CA PRO A 7 -49.12 2.06 -15.24
C PRO A 7 -50.00 3.05 -15.99
N GLN A 8 -51.02 2.56 -16.68
CA GLN A 8 -52.04 3.41 -17.28
C GLN A 8 -52.91 3.94 -16.13
N ALA A 9 -52.95 5.25 -15.92
CA ALA A 9 -53.90 5.87 -15.01
C ALA A 9 -55.32 5.52 -15.50
N GLY A 10 -56.07 4.79 -14.67
CA GLY A 10 -57.46 4.43 -14.96
C GLY A 10 -58.31 5.68 -15.17
N ALA A 11 -59.19 5.63 -16.17
CA ALA A 11 -60.15 6.70 -16.45
C ALA A 11 -61.04 6.95 -15.22
N PRO A 12 -61.31 8.22 -14.85
CA PRO A 12 -62.15 8.53 -13.71
C PRO A 12 -63.62 8.32 -14.10
N GLY A 13 -64.16 7.14 -13.80
CA GLY A 13 -65.57 6.87 -14.02
C GLY A 13 -65.89 5.41 -13.71
N THR A 14 -66.87 5.20 -12.84
CA THR A 14 -67.30 3.92 -12.23
C THR A 14 -66.29 3.29 -11.27
N GLY A 15 -66.62 3.31 -9.97
CA GLY A 15 -65.83 2.63 -8.94
C GLY A 15 -65.66 1.14 -9.27
N LEU A 16 -64.42 0.65 -9.16
CA LEU A 16 -64.10 -0.76 -9.35
C LEU A 16 -64.95 -1.61 -8.39
N ASN A 17 -65.52 -2.69 -8.89
CA ASN A 17 -66.21 -3.66 -8.05
C ASN A 17 -65.18 -4.29 -7.07
N GLU A 18 -65.61 -4.72 -5.88
CA GLU A 18 -64.68 -5.05 -4.79
C GLU A 18 -63.67 -6.17 -5.15
N GLU A 19 -64.10 -7.11 -6.00
CA GLU A 19 -63.24 -8.17 -6.56
C GLU A 19 -62.17 -7.65 -7.53
N GLN A 20 -62.51 -6.63 -8.32
CA GLN A 20 -61.58 -5.98 -9.25
C GLN A 20 -60.57 -5.11 -8.50
N ALA A 21 -61.02 -4.43 -7.44
CA ALA A 21 -60.16 -3.67 -6.54
C ALA A 21 -59.17 -4.58 -5.80
N ALA A 22 -59.62 -5.74 -5.32
CA ALA A 22 -58.75 -6.72 -4.67
C ALA A 22 -57.70 -7.29 -5.63
N THR A 23 -58.06 -7.51 -6.90
CA THR A 23 -57.15 -8.02 -7.93
C THR A 23 -56.09 -6.98 -8.31
N GLU A 24 -56.48 -5.73 -8.51
CA GLU A 24 -55.54 -4.64 -8.80
C GLU A 24 -54.65 -4.32 -7.58
N ALA A 25 -55.19 -4.37 -6.36
CA ALA A 25 -54.40 -4.21 -5.14
C ALA A 25 -53.31 -5.29 -5.02
N ARG A 26 -53.63 -6.55 -5.32
CA ARG A 26 -52.65 -7.64 -5.33
C ARG A 26 -51.55 -7.42 -6.36
N ARG A 27 -51.92 -6.95 -7.56
CA ARG A 27 -50.97 -6.63 -8.62
C ARG A 27 -50.03 -5.48 -8.24
N ILE A 28 -50.54 -4.43 -7.60
CA ILE A 28 -49.74 -3.29 -7.13
C ILE A 28 -48.77 -3.73 -6.03
N ILE A 29 -49.22 -4.57 -5.10
CA ILE A 29 -48.37 -5.10 -4.01
C ILE A 29 -47.26 -5.99 -4.60
N ASP A 30 -47.57 -6.89 -5.53
CA ASP A 30 -46.56 -7.75 -6.17
C ASP A 30 -45.54 -6.94 -6.98
N ASP A 31 -45.95 -5.84 -7.62
CA ASP A 31 -45.04 -4.94 -8.33
C ASP A 31 -44.18 -4.12 -7.36
N ALA A 32 -44.75 -3.67 -6.23
CA ALA A 32 -44.03 -2.92 -5.19
C ALA A 32 -42.98 -3.76 -4.43
N TYR A 33 -43.24 -5.06 -4.24
CA TYR A 33 -42.30 -6.00 -3.60
C TYR A 33 -41.42 -6.75 -4.60
N ARG A 34 -41.45 -6.35 -5.87
CA ARG A 34 -40.52 -6.87 -6.87
C ARG A 34 -39.08 -6.49 -6.47
N PRO A 35 -38.12 -7.44 -6.47
CA PRO A 35 -36.75 -7.15 -6.06
C PRO A 35 -36.15 -5.98 -6.87
N THR A 36 -35.87 -4.85 -6.21
CA THR A 36 -35.33 -3.63 -6.82
C THR A 36 -33.82 -3.70 -7.07
N ALA A 37 -33.20 -4.85 -6.86
CA ALA A 37 -31.78 -5.06 -7.10
C ALA A 37 -31.52 -5.33 -8.58
N TYR A 38 -31.22 -4.28 -9.33
CA TYR A 38 -30.56 -4.41 -10.63
C TYR A 38 -29.12 -4.85 -10.40
N ARG A 39 -28.81 -6.13 -10.66
CA ARG A 39 -27.43 -6.60 -10.85
C ARG A 39 -27.10 -6.54 -12.32
N ASP A 40 -26.16 -5.70 -12.70
CA ASP A 40 -25.58 -5.71 -14.03
C ASP A 40 -24.81 -7.02 -14.25
N PRO A 41 -25.21 -7.87 -15.22
CA PRO A 41 -24.51 -9.11 -15.55
C PRO A 41 -23.36 -8.89 -16.54
N SER A 42 -23.04 -7.64 -16.91
CA SER A 42 -21.93 -7.36 -17.80
C SER A 42 -20.61 -7.91 -17.22
N PRO A 43 -19.77 -8.57 -18.05
CA PRO A 43 -18.49 -9.06 -17.58
C PRO A 43 -17.62 -7.87 -17.16
N VAL A 44 -17.23 -7.85 -15.89
CA VAL A 44 -16.37 -6.80 -15.35
C VAL A 44 -14.99 -6.93 -16.04
N PRO A 45 -14.45 -5.85 -16.62
CA PRO A 45 -13.11 -5.87 -17.19
C PRO A 45 -12.08 -6.28 -16.15
N ALA A 46 -11.11 -7.13 -16.54
CA ALA A 46 -10.02 -7.53 -15.64
C ALA A 46 -9.15 -6.34 -15.19
N HIS A 47 -9.10 -5.30 -16.02
CA HIS A 47 -8.41 -4.05 -15.75
C HIS A 47 -9.34 -2.88 -16.08
N GLY A 48 -9.50 -1.96 -15.13
CA GLY A 48 -10.20 -0.69 -15.35
C GLY A 48 -9.20 0.43 -15.56
N ASP A 49 -9.60 1.44 -16.35
CA ASP A 49 -8.79 2.66 -16.61
C ASP A 49 -8.80 3.64 -15.42
N ALA A 50 -9.31 3.20 -14.26
CA ALA A 50 -9.32 4.02 -13.06
C ALA A 50 -7.88 4.29 -12.62
N PRO A 51 -7.46 5.57 -12.49
CA PRO A 51 -6.14 5.91 -12.02
C PRO A 51 -5.94 5.36 -10.60
N ALA A 52 -4.71 4.93 -10.29
CA ALA A 52 -4.37 4.40 -8.98
C ALA A 52 -4.70 5.43 -7.89
N ILE A 53 -5.78 5.18 -7.15
CA ILE A 53 -6.21 6.03 -6.04
C ILE A 53 -5.23 5.77 -4.89
N SER A 54 -4.67 6.81 -4.29
CA SER A 54 -3.77 6.62 -3.14
C SER A 54 -4.58 6.02 -1.99
N GLN A 55 -4.19 4.81 -1.59
CA GLN A 55 -4.82 4.15 -0.45
C GLN A 55 -4.36 4.86 0.83
N PRO A 56 -5.28 5.19 1.77
CA PRO A 56 -4.89 5.63 3.10
C PRO A 56 -4.11 4.51 3.79
N GLY A 57 -2.79 4.68 3.92
CA GLY A 57 -1.92 3.63 4.43
C GLY A 57 -0.47 3.80 3.98
N ARG A 58 0.34 2.75 4.17
CA ARG A 58 1.74 2.76 3.73
C ARG A 58 1.76 3.04 2.22
N PRO A 59 2.44 4.11 1.76
CA PRO A 59 2.47 4.42 0.34
C PRO A 59 2.98 3.20 -0.43
N PRO A 60 2.37 2.88 -1.59
CA PRO A 60 2.90 1.86 -2.47
C PRO A 60 4.38 2.16 -2.70
N MET A 61 5.22 1.14 -2.53
CA MET A 61 6.67 1.26 -2.64
C MET A 61 7.00 2.01 -3.93
N SER A 62 7.76 3.11 -3.83
CA SER A 62 8.11 3.94 -4.99
C SER A 62 8.63 3.06 -6.12
N GLN A 63 8.22 3.32 -7.36
CA GLN A 63 8.65 2.52 -8.51
C GLN A 63 10.17 2.45 -8.62
N GLY A 64 10.89 3.55 -8.34
CA GLY A 64 12.36 3.53 -8.31
C GLY A 64 12.95 2.67 -7.19
N ALA A 65 12.29 2.59 -6.04
CA ALA A 65 12.70 1.69 -4.96
C ALA A 65 12.43 0.22 -5.32
N THR A 66 11.35 -0.05 -6.06
CA THR A 66 11.00 -1.38 -6.57
C THR A 66 12.02 -1.83 -7.62
N ASP A 67 12.33 -0.98 -8.58
CA ASP A 67 13.32 -1.26 -9.62
C ASP A 67 14.72 -1.50 -9.04
N ALA A 68 15.16 -0.64 -8.12
CA ALA A 68 16.43 -0.83 -7.41
C ALA A 68 16.47 -2.16 -6.64
N SER A 69 15.35 -2.56 -6.03
CA SER A 69 15.27 -3.84 -5.29
C SER A 69 15.34 -5.04 -6.24
N VAL A 70 14.71 -4.95 -7.40
CA VAL A 70 14.76 -6.00 -8.43
C VAL A 70 16.17 -6.11 -9.01
N LEU A 71 16.83 -5.00 -9.29
CA LEU A 71 18.22 -4.98 -9.77
C LEU A 71 19.19 -5.55 -8.75
N LEU A 72 19.04 -5.20 -7.47
CA LEU A 72 19.84 -5.77 -6.39
C LEU A 72 19.60 -7.27 -6.22
N LEU A 73 18.35 -7.72 -6.36
CA LEU A 73 18.02 -9.15 -6.31
C LEU A 73 18.64 -9.89 -7.50
N ALA A 74 18.45 -9.39 -8.71
CA ALA A 74 19.01 -9.97 -9.91
C ALA A 74 20.54 -10.04 -9.84
N GLY A 75 21.20 -8.91 -9.57
CA GLY A 75 22.66 -8.84 -9.43
C GLY A 75 23.20 -9.71 -8.30
N GLY A 76 22.48 -9.80 -7.17
CA GLY A 76 22.82 -10.69 -6.07
C GLY A 76 22.76 -12.17 -6.48
N THR A 77 21.66 -12.59 -7.12
CA THR A 77 21.49 -13.98 -7.56
C THR A 77 22.52 -14.41 -8.59
N THR A 78 22.87 -13.54 -9.55
CA THR A 78 23.89 -13.85 -10.56
C THR A 78 25.27 -13.99 -9.93
N THR A 79 25.61 -13.10 -9.00
CA THR A 79 26.92 -13.13 -8.31
C THR A 79 27.06 -14.38 -7.45
N VAL A 80 26.00 -14.79 -6.74
CA VAL A 80 26.00 -16.01 -5.93
C VAL A 80 26.14 -17.25 -6.82
N MET A 81 25.44 -17.31 -7.95
CA MET A 81 25.54 -18.46 -8.86
C MET A 81 26.94 -18.58 -9.46
N VAL A 82 27.51 -17.50 -10.01
CA VAL A 82 28.83 -17.55 -10.65
C VAL A 82 29.94 -17.74 -9.61
N GLY A 83 29.94 -16.95 -8.53
CA GLY A 83 30.98 -17.04 -7.49
C GLY A 83 30.87 -18.34 -6.67
N GLY A 84 29.65 -18.78 -6.36
CA GLY A 84 29.40 -20.01 -5.62
C GLY A 84 29.80 -21.25 -6.40
N THR A 85 29.46 -21.33 -7.69
CA THR A 85 29.87 -22.45 -8.54
C THR A 85 31.39 -22.50 -8.72
N ALA A 86 32.05 -21.36 -8.95
CA ALA A 86 33.51 -21.29 -9.04
C ALA A 86 34.19 -21.71 -7.73
N GLY A 87 33.68 -21.26 -6.57
CA GLY A 87 34.19 -21.66 -5.26
C GLY A 87 34.02 -23.16 -4.96
N VAL A 88 32.86 -23.74 -5.30
CA VAL A 88 32.60 -25.18 -5.15
C VAL A 88 33.52 -26.00 -6.06
N LEU A 89 33.71 -25.57 -7.32
CA LEU A 89 34.62 -26.24 -8.25
C LEU A 89 36.06 -26.22 -7.74
N MET A 90 36.53 -25.09 -7.21
CA MET A 90 37.87 -25.01 -6.60
C MET A 90 38.00 -25.95 -5.40
N TYR A 91 37.01 -25.97 -4.50
CA TYR A 91 37.00 -26.86 -3.33
C TYR A 91 37.03 -28.35 -3.71
N VAL A 92 36.21 -28.76 -4.69
CA VAL A 92 36.13 -30.16 -5.14
C VAL A 92 37.36 -30.58 -5.95
N SER A 93 38.01 -29.65 -6.65
CA SER A 93 39.16 -29.94 -7.50
C SER A 93 40.45 -30.34 -6.75
N GLN A 94 40.49 -30.23 -5.42
CA GLN A 94 41.66 -30.53 -4.56
C GLN A 94 42.95 -29.75 -4.88
N PHE A 95 42.94 -28.85 -5.88
CA PHE A 95 44.06 -27.97 -6.22
C PHE A 95 44.23 -26.79 -5.24
N ALA A 96 43.22 -26.52 -4.42
CA ALA A 96 43.22 -25.40 -3.50
C ALA A 96 43.08 -25.91 -2.06
N ASP A 97 43.90 -25.37 -1.15
CA ASP A 97 43.77 -25.59 0.28
C ASP A 97 42.37 -25.13 0.74
N PRO A 98 41.54 -26.02 1.32
CA PRO A 98 40.17 -25.69 1.71
C PRO A 98 40.11 -24.57 2.76
N ILE A 99 41.14 -24.41 3.59
CA ILE A 99 41.24 -23.30 4.55
C ILE A 99 41.37 -21.97 3.80
N VAL A 100 42.19 -21.93 2.75
CA VAL A 100 42.42 -20.73 1.94
C VAL A 100 41.16 -20.38 1.13
N CYS A 101 40.49 -21.37 0.53
CA CYS A 101 39.19 -21.15 -0.12
C CYS A 101 38.15 -20.62 0.85
N GLY A 102 38.06 -21.20 2.05
CA GLY A 102 37.15 -20.74 3.09
C GLY A 102 37.43 -19.30 3.53
N LEU A 103 38.70 -18.91 3.64
CA LEU A 103 39.08 -17.56 4.07
C LEU A 103 38.83 -16.54 2.95
N VAL A 104 39.21 -16.84 1.70
CA VAL A 104 39.07 -15.93 0.56
C VAL A 104 37.60 -15.71 0.16
N PHE A 105 36.78 -16.77 0.11
CA PHE A 105 35.38 -16.65 -0.29
C PHE A 105 34.41 -16.44 0.88
N GLY A 106 34.71 -17.05 2.03
CA GLY A 106 33.85 -16.99 3.20
C GLY A 106 33.98 -15.68 3.97
N ALA A 107 35.20 -15.22 4.27
CA ALA A 107 35.39 -14.05 5.13
C ALA A 107 34.73 -12.76 4.59
N PRO A 108 34.85 -12.40 3.29
CA PRO A 108 34.16 -11.24 2.74
C PRO A 108 32.64 -11.37 2.83
N SER A 109 32.12 -12.57 2.57
CA SER A 109 30.68 -12.85 2.61
C SER A 109 30.12 -12.73 4.03
N PHE A 110 30.85 -13.24 5.03
CA PHE A 110 30.50 -13.08 6.44
C PHE A 110 30.53 -11.63 6.90
N LEU A 111 31.52 -10.85 6.45
CA LEU A 111 31.61 -9.42 6.76
C LEU A 111 30.40 -8.66 6.22
N VAL A 112 30.02 -8.88 4.95
CA VAL A 112 28.85 -8.24 4.34
C VAL A 112 27.57 -8.63 5.06
N LEU A 113 27.39 -9.91 5.41
CA LEU A 113 26.23 -10.37 6.17
C LEU A 113 26.16 -9.77 7.58
N ALA A 114 27.31 -9.61 8.24
CA ALA A 114 27.38 -8.97 9.55
C ALA A 114 26.96 -7.49 9.47
N LEU A 115 27.43 -6.76 8.46
CA LEU A 115 27.04 -5.37 8.22
C LEU A 115 25.55 -5.25 7.85
N ALA A 116 25.02 -6.15 7.03
CA ALA A 116 23.59 -6.17 6.70
C ALA A 116 22.72 -6.45 7.94
N ARG A 117 23.15 -7.38 8.81
CA ARG A 117 22.50 -7.66 10.10
C ARG A 117 22.54 -6.45 11.04
N LEU A 118 23.66 -5.72 11.06
CA LEU A 118 23.81 -4.50 11.84
C LEU A 118 22.89 -3.39 11.33
N ALA A 119 22.88 -3.15 10.02
CA ALA A 119 22.02 -2.15 9.37
C ALA A 119 20.53 -2.44 9.61
N ARG A 120 20.11 -3.71 9.55
CA ARG A 120 18.72 -4.11 9.86
C ARG A 120 18.30 -3.81 11.29
N ARG A 121 19.27 -3.72 12.21
CA ARG A 121 19.03 -3.49 13.64
C ARG A 121 19.10 -2.00 14.02
N ALA A 122 19.69 -1.18 13.16
CA ALA A 122 19.59 0.26 13.26
C ALA A 122 18.13 0.67 12.99
N LYS A 123 17.40 1.03 14.06
CA LYS A 123 16.05 1.57 13.91
C LYS A 123 16.16 3.03 13.44
N PRO A 124 15.43 3.45 12.39
CA PRO A 124 15.30 4.86 12.07
C PRO A 124 14.66 5.59 13.27
N ALA A 125 14.95 6.88 13.39
CA ALA A 125 14.34 7.72 14.43
C ALA A 125 12.81 7.57 14.36
N PRO A 126 12.14 7.36 15.50
CA PRO A 126 10.69 7.20 15.51
C PRO A 126 10.04 8.48 14.98
N ASP A 127 9.10 8.33 14.05
CA ASP A 127 8.30 9.45 13.55
C ASP A 127 7.29 9.82 14.63
N ILE A 128 7.41 11.03 15.18
CA ILE A 128 6.59 11.50 16.30
C ILE A 128 5.46 12.35 15.72
N HIS A 129 4.29 11.75 15.54
CA HIS A 129 3.08 12.48 15.15
C HIS A 129 2.35 12.98 16.40
N HIS A 130 2.42 14.29 16.65
CA HIS A 130 1.67 14.94 17.72
C HIS A 130 0.31 15.42 17.19
N HIS A 131 -0.78 14.84 17.70
CA HIS A 131 -2.13 15.34 17.46
C HIS A 131 -2.55 16.23 18.63
N TYR A 132 -2.90 17.49 18.33
CA TYR A 132 -3.38 18.44 19.33
C TYR A 132 -4.83 18.82 19.02
N ALA A 133 -5.70 18.76 20.02
CA ALA A 133 -7.13 19.01 19.90
C ALA A 133 -7.53 20.49 20.15
N GLY A 134 -6.58 21.43 20.07
CA GLY A 134 -6.81 22.85 20.36
C GLY A 134 -5.94 23.77 19.49
N PRO A 135 -6.16 25.09 19.55
CA PRO A 135 -5.33 26.06 18.82
C PRO A 135 -3.90 25.99 19.38
N VAL A 136 -2.97 25.42 18.58
CA VAL A 136 -1.56 25.29 18.94
C VAL A 136 -0.74 26.33 18.20
N HIS A 137 -0.05 27.18 18.95
CA HIS A 137 1.02 27.98 18.40
C HIS A 137 2.29 27.13 18.35
N GLN A 138 2.67 26.67 17.16
CA GLN A 138 3.90 25.93 16.93
C GLN A 138 5.02 26.90 16.56
N ASP A 139 5.88 27.24 17.52
CA ASP A 139 7.12 27.94 17.22
C ASP A 139 8.19 26.91 16.80
N ARG A 140 8.55 26.93 15.53
CA ARG A 140 9.51 25.99 14.91
C ARG A 140 10.90 26.62 14.73
N ARG A 141 11.28 27.58 15.56
CA ARG A 141 12.60 28.23 15.49
C ARG A 141 13.67 27.39 16.18
N THR A 142 14.73 27.04 15.45
CA THR A 142 15.96 26.47 16.01
C THR A 142 16.89 27.62 16.39
N VAL A 143 16.89 28.03 17.66
CA VAL A 143 17.72 29.13 18.14
C VAL A 143 19.05 28.60 18.64
N HIS A 144 20.12 28.88 17.92
CA HIS A 144 21.49 28.68 18.39
C HIS A 144 22.03 29.99 18.94
N SER A 145 22.06 30.15 20.27
CA SER A 145 22.74 31.27 20.92
C SER A 145 24.09 30.82 21.46
N ARG A 146 25.14 31.58 21.14
CA ARG A 146 26.47 31.43 21.75
C ARG A 146 26.78 32.69 22.52
N THR A 147 26.66 32.59 23.84
CA THR A 147 26.83 33.71 24.77
C THR A 147 28.20 33.59 25.41
N SER A 148 29.16 34.41 25.01
CA SER A 148 30.49 34.45 25.64
C SER A 148 30.93 35.89 25.90
N GLY A 149 31.14 36.22 27.18
CA GLY A 149 31.57 37.52 27.70
C GLY A 149 31.24 37.67 29.20
N VAL A 150 31.93 38.56 29.92
CA VAL A 150 31.74 38.75 31.39
C VAL A 150 30.37 39.37 31.73
N TRP A 151 29.78 40.13 30.80
CA TRP A 151 28.37 40.50 30.83
C TRP A 151 27.77 40.34 29.44
N ALA A 152 27.00 39.28 29.25
CA ALA A 152 26.29 39.02 28.00
C ALA A 152 24.84 38.67 28.33
N LYS A 153 23.90 39.42 27.73
CA LYS A 153 22.45 39.20 27.89
C LYS A 153 21.87 38.73 26.57
N THR A 154 21.30 37.54 26.57
CA THR A 154 20.46 37.04 25.48
C THR A 154 19.01 37.43 25.74
N SER A 155 18.42 38.23 24.85
CA SER A 155 16.99 38.53 24.85
C SER A 155 16.37 37.87 23.63
N ASN A 156 15.53 36.86 23.85
CA ASN A 156 14.69 36.28 22.81
C ASN A 156 13.28 36.85 23.00
N GLN A 157 12.86 37.76 22.13
CA GLN A 157 11.50 38.31 22.17
C GLN A 157 10.59 37.49 21.22
N PRO A 158 9.33 37.25 21.60
CA PRO A 158 8.37 36.48 20.78
C PRO A 158 8.12 37.14 19.42
#